data_AF-A0A932RHU0-F1
#
_entry.id   AF-A0A932RHU0-F1
#
_cell.length_a   1.000
_cell.length_b   1.000
_cell.length_c   1.000
_cell.angle_alpha   90.00
_cell.angle_beta   90.00
_cell.angle_gamma   90.00
#
_symmetry.space_group_name_H-M   'P 1'
#
loop_
_entity.id
_entity.type
_entity.pdbx_description
1 polymer ?
#
loop_
_entity_poly.entity_id
_entity_poly.type
_entity_poly.pdbx_seq_one_letter_code
_entity_poly.pdbx_strand_id
1 'polypeptide(L)'
;MPRKIYGAEFKAKVALEAIRGQKTVNEIVSALGVHPNQVTAWKKQALEELPQIFSNGRARTEKAEVELKAALYQQIGQLKVELDWLKKNPVLAIEVKRQRIQPGHPQLSIARQCELLGLSRASFYYEAAPESEENLWLMRLLDEQYTWAPFYGIRRMTAWLNDQKLGLEVNHKRVRRLMRVMGIEAVYPKPRLSQAATSPRRYPYLLSGVAIVRPDQVWSTDISVPQKAV
;
A
#
# COMPACT_ATOMS: atom_id res chain seq x y z
N MET A 1 -14.21 -4.18 -49.05
CA MET A 1 -15.03 -3.00 -49.40
C MET A 1 -15.65 -2.40 -48.14
N PRO A 2 -15.67 -1.07 -47.98
CA PRO A 2 -16.23 -0.41 -46.80
C PRO A 2 -17.75 -0.58 -46.72
N ARG A 3 -18.29 -0.91 -45.54
CA ARG A 3 -19.74 -0.96 -45.29
C ARG A 3 -20.30 0.47 -45.28
N LYS A 4 -21.28 0.77 -46.14
CA LYS A 4 -22.06 2.01 -46.04
C LYS A 4 -22.83 2.04 -44.72
N ILE A 5 -22.63 3.08 -43.93
CA ILE A 5 -23.36 3.35 -42.68
C ILE A 5 -24.46 4.35 -42.99
N TYR A 6 -25.71 4.00 -42.67
CA TYR A 6 -26.87 4.87 -42.86
C TYR A 6 -27.30 5.48 -41.52
N GLY A 7 -27.63 6.77 -41.53
CA GLY A 7 -28.14 7.50 -40.36
C GLY A 7 -29.53 7.04 -39.92
N ALA A 8 -29.90 7.33 -38.66
CA ALA A 8 -31.17 6.90 -38.07
C ALA A 8 -32.39 7.47 -38.79
N GLU A 9 -32.36 8.75 -39.17
CA GLU A 9 -33.44 9.43 -39.91
C GLU A 9 -33.67 8.79 -41.28
N PHE A 10 -32.58 8.43 -41.98
CA PHE A 10 -32.66 7.78 -43.28
C PHE A 10 -33.29 6.39 -43.18
N LYS A 11 -32.88 5.59 -42.17
CA LYS A 11 -33.48 4.27 -41.89
C LYS A 11 -34.96 4.38 -41.55
N ALA A 12 -35.33 5.36 -40.73
CA ALA A 12 -36.72 5.62 -40.36
C ALA A 12 -37.55 6.00 -41.60
N LYS A 13 -37.04 6.88 -42.47
CA LYS A 13 -37.72 7.28 -43.72
C LYS A 13 -37.95 6.09 -44.65
N VAL A 14 -36.93 5.24 -44.84
CA VAL A 14 -37.01 4.03 -45.67
C VAL A 14 -38.02 3.03 -45.07
N ALA A 15 -37.99 2.81 -43.75
CA ALA A 15 -38.93 1.94 -43.08
C ALA A 15 -40.38 2.44 -43.20
N LEU A 16 -40.58 3.77 -43.11
CA LEU A 16 -41.90 4.40 -43.22
C LEU A 16 -42.48 4.29 -44.63
N GLU A 17 -41.68 4.50 -45.69
CA GLU A 17 -42.11 4.25 -47.07
C GLU A 17 -42.45 2.76 -47.30
N ALA A 18 -41.67 1.86 -46.72
CA ALA A 18 -41.90 0.42 -46.81
C ALA A 18 -43.15 -0.06 -46.03
N ILE A 19 -43.54 0.66 -44.96
CA ILE A 19 -44.76 0.42 -44.18
C ILE A 19 -45.99 0.98 -44.92
N ARG A 20 -45.87 2.18 -45.54
CA ARG A 20 -46.96 2.81 -46.32
C ARG A 20 -47.41 1.98 -47.52
N GLY A 21 -46.53 1.16 -48.10
CA GLY A 21 -46.88 0.20 -49.17
C GLY A 21 -47.19 0.83 -50.53
N GLN A 22 -46.98 2.13 -50.71
CA GLN A 22 -47.26 2.86 -51.96
C GLN A 22 -46.24 2.60 -53.07
N LYS A 23 -45.05 2.08 -52.72
CA LYS A 23 -43.98 1.70 -53.65
C LYS A 23 -43.56 0.27 -53.37
N THR A 24 -43.23 -0.47 -54.41
CA THR A 24 -42.68 -1.83 -54.25
C THR A 24 -41.29 -1.78 -53.63
N VAL A 25 -40.84 -2.85 -52.98
CA VAL A 25 -39.50 -2.92 -52.37
C VAL A 25 -38.39 -2.59 -53.39
N ASN A 26 -38.59 -2.99 -54.65
CA ASN A 26 -37.66 -2.74 -55.75
C ASN A 26 -37.65 -1.27 -56.21
N GLU A 27 -38.78 -0.56 -56.14
CA GLU A 27 -38.86 0.88 -56.39
C GLU A 27 -38.22 1.71 -55.27
N ILE A 28 -38.31 1.24 -54.02
CA ILE A 28 -37.63 1.87 -52.88
C ILE A 28 -36.11 1.69 -53.00
N VAL A 29 -35.68 0.49 -53.41
CA VAL A 29 -34.28 0.17 -53.68
C VAL A 29 -33.72 1.04 -54.80
N SER A 30 -34.46 1.25 -55.89
CA SER A 30 -34.00 2.08 -57.02
C SER A 30 -33.99 3.58 -56.70
N ALA A 31 -34.98 4.08 -55.94
CA ALA A 31 -35.07 5.49 -55.59
C ALA A 31 -34.07 5.94 -54.51
N LEU A 32 -33.75 5.05 -53.56
CA LEU A 32 -32.92 5.40 -52.39
C LEU A 32 -31.57 4.69 -52.36
N GLY A 33 -31.30 3.78 -53.31
CA GLY A 33 -29.99 3.12 -53.48
C GLY A 33 -29.64 2.17 -52.33
N VAL A 34 -30.63 1.48 -51.75
CA VAL A 34 -30.49 0.61 -50.57
C VAL A 34 -30.76 -0.84 -50.96
N HIS A 35 -30.06 -1.82 -50.36
CA HIS A 35 -30.27 -3.24 -50.68
C HIS A 35 -31.65 -3.75 -50.20
N PRO A 36 -32.37 -4.62 -50.94
CA PRO A 36 -33.72 -5.10 -50.58
C PRO A 36 -33.83 -5.67 -49.16
N ASN A 37 -32.85 -6.49 -48.74
CA ASN A 37 -32.80 -7.05 -47.38
C ASN A 37 -32.70 -6.00 -46.27
N GLN A 38 -32.12 -4.82 -46.54
CA GLN A 38 -32.04 -3.74 -45.55
C GLN A 38 -33.40 -3.08 -45.38
N VAL A 39 -34.15 -2.91 -46.47
CA VAL A 39 -35.51 -2.35 -46.45
C VAL A 39 -36.45 -3.26 -45.65
N THR A 40 -36.39 -4.57 -45.89
CA THR A 40 -37.21 -5.56 -45.14
C THR A 40 -36.79 -5.66 -43.68
N ALA A 41 -35.48 -5.63 -43.39
CA ALA A 41 -34.97 -5.63 -42.02
C ALA A 41 -35.40 -4.38 -41.24
N TRP A 42 -35.29 -3.18 -41.83
CA TRP A 42 -35.71 -1.94 -41.17
C TRP A 42 -37.22 -1.82 -41.04
N LYS A 43 -37.99 -2.34 -42.00
CA LYS A 43 -39.45 -2.46 -41.87
C LYS A 43 -39.83 -3.36 -40.69
N LYS A 44 -39.18 -4.52 -40.56
CA LYS A 44 -39.41 -5.44 -39.44
C LYS A 44 -39.03 -4.80 -38.09
N GLN A 45 -37.84 -4.20 -38.02
CA GLN A 45 -37.38 -3.49 -36.83
C GLN A 45 -38.34 -2.36 -36.42
N ALA A 46 -38.82 -1.56 -37.38
CA ALA A 46 -39.76 -0.49 -37.10
C ALA A 46 -41.10 -1.03 -36.56
N LEU A 47 -41.64 -2.13 -37.11
CA LEU A 47 -42.88 -2.73 -36.62
C LEU A 47 -42.75 -3.34 -35.21
N GLU A 48 -41.56 -3.86 -34.85
CA GLU A 48 -41.29 -4.41 -33.52
C GLU A 48 -41.03 -3.32 -32.47
N GLU A 49 -40.33 -2.24 -32.82
CA GLU A 49 -40.00 -1.14 -31.90
C GLU A 49 -41.09 -0.06 -31.81
N LEU A 50 -41.93 0.13 -32.83
CA LEU A 50 -43.02 1.13 -32.82
C LEU A 50 -43.96 1.00 -31.61
N PRO A 51 -44.49 -0.19 -31.28
CA PRO A 51 -45.33 -0.38 -30.09
C PRO A 51 -44.61 0.00 -28.79
N GLN A 52 -43.28 -0.16 -28.74
CA GLN A 52 -42.46 0.18 -27.56
C GLN A 52 -42.21 1.68 -27.41
N ILE A 53 -42.32 2.45 -28.49
CA ILE A 53 -42.23 3.93 -28.45
C ILE A 53 -43.49 4.53 -27.85
N PHE A 54 -44.66 3.92 -28.11
CA PHE A 54 -45.94 4.37 -27.57
C PHE A 54 -46.24 3.78 -26.18
N SER A 55 -45.47 2.79 -25.73
CA SER A 55 -45.58 2.25 -24.37
C SER A 55 -44.67 3.06 -23.43
N ASN A 56 -45.22 3.54 -22.31
CA ASN A 56 -44.43 4.18 -21.24
C ASN A 56 -43.43 3.20 -20.55
N GLY A 57 -43.35 1.95 -21.01
CA GLY A 57 -42.43 0.94 -20.50
C GLY A 57 -40.97 1.33 -20.68
N ARG A 58 -40.61 1.91 -21.84
CA ARG A 58 -39.23 2.33 -22.14
C ARG A 58 -38.72 3.42 -21.19
N ALA A 59 -39.57 4.40 -20.89
CA ALA A 59 -39.23 5.45 -19.92
C ALA A 59 -39.09 4.91 -18.49
N ARG A 60 -39.85 3.86 -18.13
CA ARG A 60 -39.77 3.21 -16.81
C ARG A 60 -38.52 2.34 -16.68
N THR A 61 -38.14 1.61 -17.73
CA THR A 61 -36.89 0.83 -17.75
C THR A 61 -35.66 1.72 -17.76
N GLU A 62 -35.66 2.80 -18.53
CA GLU A 62 -34.55 3.77 -18.54
C GLU A 62 -34.37 4.42 -17.16
N LYS A 63 -35.47 4.81 -16.51
CA LYS A 63 -35.41 5.31 -15.13
C LYS A 63 -34.86 4.28 -14.15
N ALA A 64 -35.33 3.04 -14.21
CA ALA A 64 -34.84 1.96 -13.35
C ALA A 64 -33.34 1.67 -13.59
N GLU A 65 -32.88 1.69 -14.84
CA GLU A 65 -31.45 1.53 -15.16
C GLU A 65 -30.59 2.69 -14.66
N VAL A 66 -31.10 3.92 -14.74
CA VAL A 66 -30.42 5.12 -14.22
C VAL A 66 -30.33 5.06 -12.70
N GLU A 67 -31.41 4.68 -12.02
CA GLU A 67 -31.44 4.49 -10.56
C GLU A 67 -30.47 3.37 -10.13
N LEU A 68 -30.46 2.24 -10.83
CA LEU A 68 -29.58 1.12 -10.53
C LEU A 68 -28.10 1.49 -10.75
N LYS A 69 -27.77 2.22 -11.84
CA LYS A 69 -26.43 2.76 -12.07
C LYS A 69 -26.00 3.73 -10.98
N ALA A 70 -26.90 4.63 -10.56
CA ALA A 70 -26.62 5.58 -9.48
C ALA A 70 -26.32 4.85 -8.16
N ALA A 71 -27.13 3.85 -7.80
CA ALA A 71 -26.93 3.04 -6.61
C ALA A 71 -25.59 2.28 -6.65
N LEU A 72 -25.25 1.64 -7.77
CA LEU A 72 -23.97 0.95 -7.93
C LEU A 72 -22.77 1.90 -7.79
N TYR A 73 -22.81 3.08 -8.42
CA TYR A 73 -21.74 4.07 -8.29
C TYR A 73 -21.58 4.57 -6.86
N GLN A 74 -22.70 4.78 -6.16
CA GLN A 74 -22.69 5.17 -4.75
C GLN A 74 -22.02 4.09 -3.89
N GLN A 75 -22.36 2.82 -4.11
CA GLN A 75 -21.78 1.70 -3.37
C GLN A 75 -20.29 1.52 -3.66
N ILE A 76 -19.87 1.67 -4.92
CA ILE A 76 -18.44 1.68 -5.29
C ILE A 76 -17.70 2.83 -4.59
N GLY A 77 -18.33 4.01 -4.53
CA GLY A 77 -17.78 5.17 -3.82
C GLY A 77 -17.57 4.91 -2.34
N GLN A 78 -18.60 4.39 -1.65
CA GLN A 78 -18.54 4.02 -0.23
C GLN A 78 -17.44 3.00 0.04
N LEU A 79 -17.44 1.88 -0.71
CA LEU A 79 -16.43 0.83 -0.57
C LEU A 79 -15.02 1.36 -0.82
N LYS A 80 -14.84 2.28 -1.76
CA LYS A 80 -13.52 2.89 -2.02
C LYS A 80 -13.04 3.73 -0.82
N VAL A 81 -13.91 4.55 -0.24
CA VAL A 81 -13.57 5.36 0.94
C VAL A 81 -13.22 4.46 2.13
N GLU A 82 -14.01 3.42 2.39
CA GLU A 82 -13.75 2.47 3.47
C GLU A 82 -12.43 1.71 3.29
N LEU A 83 -12.16 1.23 2.07
CA LEU A 83 -10.89 0.57 1.74
C LEU A 83 -9.69 1.51 1.87
N ASP A 84 -9.80 2.75 1.41
CA ASP A 84 -8.73 3.74 1.52
C ASP A 84 -8.47 4.13 2.98
N TRP A 85 -9.50 4.18 3.83
CA TRP A 85 -9.37 4.39 5.27
C TRP A 85 -8.66 3.21 5.94
N LEU A 86 -9.06 1.97 5.64
CA LEU A 86 -8.42 0.75 6.16
C LEU A 86 -6.95 0.62 5.74
N LYS A 87 -6.60 1.05 4.52
CA LYS A 87 -5.21 1.06 4.05
C LYS A 87 -4.35 2.07 4.80
N LYS A 88 -4.89 3.24 5.14
CA LYS A 88 -4.17 4.32 5.83
C LYS A 88 -3.98 4.07 7.32
N ASN A 89 -4.82 3.24 7.93
CA ASN A 89 -4.69 2.78 9.31
C ASN A 89 -4.29 1.31 9.34
N PRO A 90 -3.00 0.96 9.17
CA PRO A 90 -2.56 -0.42 9.28
C PRO A 90 -2.66 -0.88 10.74
N VAL A 91 -3.79 -1.47 11.10
CA VAL A 91 -4.04 -2.04 12.43
C VAL A 91 -3.21 -3.32 12.66
N LEU A 92 -2.61 -3.90 11.62
CA LEU A 92 -2.08 -5.26 11.65
C LEU A 92 -0.57 -5.29 11.41
N ALA A 93 0.14 -5.94 12.34
CA ALA A 93 1.52 -6.34 12.19
C ALA A 93 1.73 -7.23 10.95
N ILE A 94 2.96 -7.25 10.44
CA ILE A 94 3.32 -7.97 9.21
C ILE A 94 3.02 -9.47 9.35
N GLU A 95 3.24 -10.05 10.52
CA GLU A 95 2.97 -11.45 10.81
C GLU A 95 1.48 -11.78 10.66
N VAL A 96 0.59 -10.92 11.17
CA VAL A 96 -0.87 -11.11 11.09
C VAL A 96 -1.34 -11.01 9.64
N LYS A 97 -0.74 -10.12 8.84
CA LYS A 97 -1.03 -10.02 7.40
C LYS A 97 -0.64 -11.29 6.65
N ARG A 98 0.50 -11.92 6.99
CA ARG A 98 0.93 -13.18 6.37
C ARG A 98 -0.05 -14.32 6.64
N GLN A 99 -0.53 -14.44 7.88
CA GLN A 99 -1.49 -15.49 8.28
C GLN A 99 -2.84 -15.40 7.57
N ARG A 100 -3.23 -14.20 7.12
CA ARG A 100 -4.50 -13.98 6.41
C ARG A 100 -4.46 -14.36 4.93
N ILE A 101 -3.28 -14.62 4.36
CA ILE A 101 -3.15 -15.01 2.95
C ILE A 101 -3.64 -16.45 2.80
N GLN A 102 -4.53 -16.67 1.83
CA GLN A 102 -5.13 -17.97 1.50
C GLN A 102 -4.60 -18.47 0.14
N PRO A 103 -3.63 -19.40 0.13
CA PRO A 103 -2.96 -19.86 -1.11
C PRO A 103 -3.89 -20.53 -2.13
N GLY A 104 -5.04 -21.04 -1.69
CA GLY A 104 -6.02 -21.75 -2.51
C GLY A 104 -7.32 -20.98 -2.79
N HIS A 105 -7.34 -19.65 -2.67
CA HIS A 105 -8.57 -18.89 -2.87
C HIS A 105 -9.06 -18.97 -4.34
N PRO A 106 -10.31 -19.38 -4.61
CA PRO A 106 -10.79 -19.70 -5.96
C PRO A 106 -10.83 -18.50 -6.92
N GLN A 107 -10.93 -17.28 -6.40
CA GLN A 107 -11.07 -16.06 -7.22
C GLN A 107 -9.90 -15.07 -7.11
N LEU A 108 -8.98 -15.26 -6.15
CA LEU A 108 -7.96 -14.25 -5.83
C LEU A 108 -6.58 -14.90 -5.77
N SER A 109 -5.69 -14.49 -6.66
CA SER A 109 -4.30 -14.91 -6.63
C SER A 109 -3.58 -14.39 -5.38
N ILE A 110 -2.53 -15.09 -4.96
CA ILE A 110 -1.67 -14.67 -3.83
C ILE A 110 -1.14 -13.24 -4.05
N ALA A 111 -0.79 -12.88 -5.29
CA ALA A 111 -0.33 -11.53 -5.62
C ALA A 111 -1.40 -10.47 -5.33
N ARG A 112 -2.66 -10.74 -5.70
CA ARG A 112 -3.77 -9.82 -5.45
C ARG A 112 -4.09 -9.70 -3.96
N GLN A 113 -4.02 -10.81 -3.22
CA GLN A 113 -4.22 -10.81 -1.77
C GLN A 113 -3.14 -9.98 -1.05
N CYS A 114 -1.88 -10.14 -1.44
CA CYS A 114 -0.78 -9.33 -0.93
C CYS A 114 -0.99 -7.83 -1.21
N GLU A 115 -1.42 -7.47 -2.43
CA GLU A 115 -1.72 -6.09 -2.81
C GLU A 115 -2.85 -5.49 -1.94
N LEU A 116 -3.92 -6.26 -1.71
CA LEU A 116 -5.06 -5.83 -0.89
C LEU A 116 -4.67 -5.61 0.58
N LEU A 117 -3.77 -6.44 1.12
CA LEU A 117 -3.27 -6.32 2.50
C LEU A 117 -2.13 -5.28 2.64
N GLY A 118 -1.66 -4.70 1.53
CA GLY A 118 -0.50 -3.82 1.50
C GLY A 118 0.77 -4.54 1.96
N LEU A 119 0.94 -5.80 1.59
CA LEU A 119 2.11 -6.64 1.87
C LEU A 119 2.90 -6.85 0.57
N SER A 120 4.24 -6.81 0.64
CA SER A 120 5.05 -7.24 -0.51
C SER A 120 4.93 -8.75 -0.71
N ARG A 121 4.91 -9.22 -1.97
CA ARG A 121 4.87 -10.67 -2.26
C ARG A 121 6.07 -11.40 -1.67
N ALA A 122 7.25 -10.79 -1.68
CA ALA A 122 8.47 -11.36 -1.10
C ALA A 122 8.32 -11.60 0.41
N SER A 123 7.61 -10.72 1.12
CA SER A 123 7.35 -10.91 2.55
C SER A 123 6.52 -12.16 2.86
N PHE A 124 5.64 -12.61 1.96
CA PHE A 124 4.88 -13.85 2.17
C PHE A 124 5.78 -15.09 2.10
N TYR A 125 6.66 -15.15 1.11
CA TYR A 125 7.61 -16.27 0.96
C TYR A 125 8.84 -16.16 1.85
N TYR A 126 9.02 -15.04 2.54
CA TYR A 126 10.16 -14.84 3.42
C TYR A 126 10.02 -15.69 4.68
N GLU A 127 10.81 -16.74 4.75
CA GLU A 127 11.09 -17.47 5.97
C GLU A 127 12.30 -16.84 6.66
N ALA A 128 12.18 -16.56 7.95
CA ALA A 128 13.31 -16.04 8.72
C ALA A 128 14.39 -17.14 8.78
N ALA A 129 15.55 -16.86 8.20
CA ALA A 129 16.66 -17.79 8.25
C ALA A 129 17.08 -18.01 9.71
N PRO A 130 17.23 -19.26 10.17
CA PRO A 130 17.78 -19.52 11.49
C PRO A 130 19.22 -18.99 11.55
N GLU A 131 19.71 -18.72 12.75
CA GLU A 131 21.11 -18.38 12.94
C GLU A 131 22.00 -19.54 12.47
N SER A 132 23.06 -19.22 11.74
CA SER A 132 24.07 -20.20 11.30
C SER A 132 24.65 -20.97 12.48
N GLU A 133 25.01 -22.24 12.28
CA GLU A 133 25.66 -23.08 13.31
C GLU A 133 26.92 -22.41 13.88
N GLU A 134 27.69 -21.72 13.05
CA GLU A 134 28.84 -20.93 13.49
C GLU A 134 28.44 -19.82 14.47
N ASN A 135 27.31 -19.14 14.22
CA ASN A 135 26.82 -18.08 15.11
C ASN A 135 26.35 -18.68 16.44
N LEU A 136 25.67 -19.82 16.42
CA LEU A 136 25.25 -20.50 17.65
C LEU A 136 26.45 -20.94 18.48
N TRP A 137 27.50 -21.46 17.83
CA TRP A 137 28.74 -21.82 18.51
C TRP A 137 29.47 -20.59 19.07
N LEU A 138 29.55 -19.49 18.32
CA LEU A 138 30.07 -18.22 18.84
C LEU A 138 29.24 -17.67 20.00
N MET A 139 27.91 -17.79 19.96
CA MET A 139 27.03 -17.38 21.05
C MET A 139 27.33 -18.17 22.34
N ARG A 140 27.58 -19.48 22.24
CA ARG A 140 27.97 -20.30 23.42
C ARG A 140 29.29 -19.82 24.03
N LEU A 141 30.32 -19.59 23.20
CA LEU A 141 31.60 -19.07 23.68
C LEU A 141 31.49 -17.68 24.32
N LEU A 142 30.66 -16.82 23.72
CA LEU A 142 30.38 -15.49 24.26
C LEU A 142 29.70 -15.57 25.64
N ASP A 143 28.76 -16.51 25.82
CA ASP A 143 28.06 -16.73 27.08
C ASP A 143 28.99 -17.25 28.18
N GLU A 144 29.82 -18.25 27.85
CA GLU A 144 30.84 -18.81 28.76
C GLU A 144 31.82 -17.72 29.20
N GLN A 145 32.36 -16.95 28.25
CA GLN A 145 33.30 -15.88 28.55
C GLN A 145 32.65 -14.73 29.32
N TYR A 146 31.39 -14.41 29.04
CA TYR A 146 30.67 -13.37 29.78
C TYR A 146 30.38 -13.79 31.23
N THR A 147 30.06 -15.06 31.45
CA THR A 147 29.88 -15.64 32.79
C THR A 147 31.15 -15.50 33.62
N TRP A 148 32.31 -15.69 33.00
CA TRP A 148 33.60 -15.54 33.67
C TRP A 148 34.07 -14.07 33.80
N ALA A 149 33.87 -13.24 32.77
CA ALA A 149 34.30 -11.85 32.73
C ALA A 149 33.17 -10.90 32.26
N PRO A 150 32.22 -10.54 33.14
CA PRO A 150 31.06 -9.72 32.78
C PRO A 150 31.42 -8.27 32.40
N PHE A 151 32.64 -7.81 32.70
CA PHE A 151 33.13 -6.48 32.34
C PHE A 151 33.72 -6.42 30.92
N TYR A 152 33.79 -7.54 30.19
CA TYR A 152 34.30 -7.55 28.82
C TYR A 152 33.30 -6.94 27.84
N GLY A 153 33.65 -5.75 27.34
CA GLY A 153 32.97 -5.14 26.20
C GLY A 153 33.33 -5.77 24.87
N ILE A 154 32.57 -5.38 23.84
CA ILE A 154 32.68 -5.88 22.45
C ILE A 154 34.14 -5.96 21.98
N ARG A 155 34.96 -4.94 22.25
CA ARG A 155 36.36 -4.89 21.81
C ARG A 155 37.21 -5.98 22.46
N ARG A 156 37.12 -6.13 23.78
CA ARG A 156 37.87 -7.17 24.53
C ARG A 156 37.37 -8.57 24.18
N MET A 157 36.07 -8.70 24.00
CA MET A 157 35.44 -9.96 23.60
C MET A 157 35.89 -10.39 22.19
N THR A 158 35.97 -9.45 21.26
CA THR A 158 36.50 -9.72 19.91
C THR A 158 37.97 -10.12 19.95
N ALA A 159 38.79 -9.41 20.73
CA ALA A 159 40.19 -9.75 20.89
C ALA A 159 40.37 -11.14 21.52
N TRP A 160 39.59 -11.46 22.56
CA TRP A 160 39.61 -12.79 23.18
C TRP A 160 39.21 -13.89 22.20
N LEU A 161 38.14 -13.72 21.43
CA LEU A 161 37.73 -14.70 20.41
C LEU A 161 38.81 -14.93 19.35
N ASN A 162 39.51 -13.88 18.92
CA ASN A 162 40.60 -14.00 17.95
C ASN A 162 41.88 -14.59 18.56
N ASP A 163 42.11 -14.41 19.87
CA ASP A 163 43.28 -14.92 20.61
C ASP A 163 43.19 -16.42 20.91
N GLN A 164 41.98 -16.98 21.01
CA GLN A 164 41.74 -18.42 21.22
C GLN A 164 42.23 -19.31 20.04
N LYS A 165 42.89 -18.74 19.02
CA LYS A 165 43.48 -19.43 17.85
C LYS A 165 42.55 -20.42 17.14
N LEU A 166 41.25 -20.11 17.15
CA LEU A 166 40.20 -20.94 16.54
C LEU A 166 40.14 -20.86 15.00
N GLY A 167 41.12 -20.20 14.37
CA GLY A 167 41.20 -20.06 12.90
C GLY A 167 40.10 -19.20 12.29
N LEU A 168 39.25 -18.57 13.10
CA LEU A 168 38.12 -17.75 12.69
C LEU A 168 38.40 -16.30 13.10
N GLU A 169 38.81 -15.46 12.14
CA GLU A 169 38.90 -14.02 12.39
C GLU A 169 37.49 -13.42 12.49
N VAL A 170 37.04 -13.13 13.72
CA VAL A 170 35.70 -12.61 13.96
C VAL A 170 35.73 -11.07 13.96
N ASN A 171 34.88 -10.47 13.14
CA ASN A 171 34.73 -9.01 13.10
C ASN A 171 33.94 -8.52 14.34
N HIS A 172 34.41 -7.44 14.97
CA HIS A 172 33.73 -6.78 16.10
C HIS A 172 32.25 -6.40 15.81
N LYS A 173 31.88 -6.15 14.55
CA LYS A 173 30.48 -5.92 14.16
C LYS A 173 29.62 -7.17 14.33
N ARG A 174 30.15 -8.36 14.02
CA ARG A 174 29.49 -9.66 14.22
C ARG A 174 29.32 -9.92 15.71
N VAL A 175 30.38 -9.75 16.50
CA VAL A 175 30.33 -9.89 17.98
C VAL A 175 29.30 -8.95 18.60
N ARG A 176 29.30 -7.66 18.21
CA ARG A 176 28.30 -6.68 18.68
C ARG A 176 26.87 -7.13 18.40
N ARG A 177 26.60 -7.64 17.19
CA ARG A 177 25.27 -8.14 16.82
C ARG A 177 24.87 -9.32 17.70
N LEU A 178 25.75 -10.31 17.83
CA LEU A 178 25.50 -11.52 18.64
C LEU A 178 25.26 -11.18 20.10
N MET A 179 26.10 -10.34 20.72
CA MET A 179 25.90 -9.88 22.10
C MET A 179 24.55 -9.18 22.28
N ARG A 180 24.11 -8.35 21.31
CA ARG A 180 22.78 -7.72 21.35
C ARG A 180 21.64 -8.72 21.22
N VAL A 181 21.75 -9.71 20.34
CA VAL A 181 20.75 -10.78 20.18
C VAL A 181 20.61 -11.57 21.48
N MET A 182 21.72 -11.82 22.17
CA MET A 182 21.75 -12.51 23.47
C MET A 182 21.37 -11.60 24.66
N GLY A 183 21.26 -10.29 24.48
CA GLY A 183 21.00 -9.34 25.57
C GLY A 183 22.20 -9.11 26.52
N ILE A 184 23.41 -9.45 26.08
CA ILE A 184 24.64 -9.34 26.88
C ILE A 184 25.24 -7.93 26.71
N GLU A 185 25.40 -7.22 27.81
CA GLU A 185 26.11 -5.94 27.88
C GLU A 185 27.23 -5.98 28.91
N ALA A 186 28.35 -5.31 28.63
CA ALA A 186 29.43 -5.21 29.60
C ALA A 186 28.99 -4.47 30.86
N VAL A 187 29.18 -5.11 32.00
CA VAL A 187 28.92 -4.55 33.32
C VAL A 187 30.17 -3.81 33.79
N TYR A 188 30.09 -2.48 33.81
CA TYR A 188 31.12 -1.61 34.36
C TYR A 188 30.48 -0.45 35.12
N PRO A 189 31.18 0.18 36.07
CA PRO A 189 30.71 1.39 36.74
C PRO A 189 30.43 2.47 35.70
N LYS A 190 29.14 2.77 35.47
CA LYS A 190 28.72 3.86 34.59
C LYS A 190 28.83 5.18 35.35
N PRO A 191 29.21 6.30 34.69
CA PRO A 191 29.22 7.59 35.33
C PRO A 191 27.80 7.93 35.84
N ARG A 192 27.73 8.51 37.04
CA ARG A 192 26.45 8.92 37.64
C ARG A 192 25.96 10.20 36.97
N LEU A 193 25.31 10.07 35.81
CA LEU A 193 24.77 11.22 35.05
C LEU A 193 23.75 12.06 35.82
N SER A 194 23.09 11.46 36.83
CA SER A 194 22.16 12.15 37.72
C SER A 194 22.85 12.97 38.81
N GLN A 195 24.11 12.65 39.12
CA GLN A 195 24.89 13.47 40.04
C GLN A 195 25.54 14.57 39.22
N ALA A 196 25.14 15.81 39.50
CA ALA A 196 25.81 16.96 38.95
C ALA A 196 27.31 16.84 39.27
N ALA A 197 28.16 16.95 38.24
CA ALA A 197 29.59 17.13 38.47
C ALA A 197 29.77 18.28 39.46
N THR A 198 30.79 18.20 40.32
CA THR A 198 31.22 19.27 41.24
C THR A 198 31.80 20.44 40.43
N SER A 199 31.01 21.01 39.52
CA SER A 199 31.33 22.23 38.82
C SER A 199 30.91 23.39 39.72
N PRO A 200 31.80 24.35 40.01
CA PRO A 200 31.58 25.32 41.07
C PRO A 200 30.57 26.44 40.75
N ARG A 201 29.78 26.36 39.66
CA ARG A 201 28.82 27.44 39.35
C ARG A 201 27.60 26.98 38.58
N ARG A 202 26.43 27.01 39.25
CA ARG A 202 25.13 27.06 38.57
C ARG A 202 24.91 28.49 38.07
N TYR A 203 24.76 28.65 36.76
CA TYR A 203 24.42 29.94 36.17
C TYR A 203 22.91 30.16 36.29
N PRO A 204 22.44 31.23 36.96
CA PRO A 204 21.02 31.55 37.01
C PRO A 204 20.53 31.89 35.60
N TYR A 205 19.27 31.54 35.30
CA TYR A 205 18.64 31.91 34.03
C TYR A 205 18.34 33.41 34.05
N LEU A 206 19.22 34.20 33.43
CA LEU A 206 19.19 35.67 33.48
C LEU A 206 17.98 36.31 32.78
N LEU A 207 17.22 35.53 32.00
CA LEU A 207 15.99 35.98 31.34
C LEU A 207 14.74 35.75 32.20
N SER A 208 14.87 35.21 33.41
CA SER A 208 13.75 35.03 34.34
C SER A 208 13.17 36.40 34.74
N GLY A 209 11.89 36.63 34.43
CA GLY A 209 11.17 37.87 34.77
C GLY A 209 11.30 39.02 33.76
N VAL A 210 11.98 38.82 32.63
CA VAL A 210 12.13 39.85 31.59
C VAL A 210 10.96 39.78 30.61
N ALA A 211 10.18 40.87 30.49
CA ALA A 211 9.17 41.01 29.45
C ALA A 211 9.84 41.31 28.08
N ILE A 212 9.57 40.47 27.09
CA ILE A 212 10.10 40.60 25.72
C ILE A 212 9.08 41.39 24.89
N VAL A 213 9.39 42.65 24.60
CA VAL A 213 8.44 43.64 24.03
C VAL A 213 8.80 44.03 22.59
N ARG A 214 10.02 43.74 22.11
CA ARG A 214 10.46 44.06 20.74
C ARG A 214 11.25 42.93 20.07
N PRO A 215 11.25 42.86 18.73
CA PRO A 215 12.17 42.01 17.96
C PRO A 215 13.64 42.30 18.34
N ASP A 216 14.50 41.27 18.27
CA ASP A 216 15.93 41.32 18.62
C ASP A 216 16.28 41.65 20.08
N GLN A 217 15.32 41.50 21.01
CA GLN A 217 15.56 41.72 22.44
C GLN A 217 16.18 40.50 23.16
N VAL A 218 15.95 39.29 22.66
CA VAL A 218 16.47 38.04 23.22
C VAL A 218 16.90 37.12 22.10
N TRP A 219 18.08 36.52 22.24
CA TRP A 219 18.58 35.47 21.36
C TRP A 219 18.81 34.20 22.16
N SER A 220 18.35 33.07 21.63
CA SER A 220 18.57 31.74 22.20
C SER A 220 19.40 30.91 21.23
N THR A 221 20.32 30.11 21.75
CA THR A 221 21.09 29.15 20.96
C THR A 221 21.32 27.91 21.81
N ASP A 222 20.98 26.74 21.28
CA ASP A 222 21.23 25.48 21.96
C ASP A 222 22.72 25.14 21.92
N ILE A 223 23.38 25.29 23.06
CA ILE A 223 24.77 24.86 23.25
C ILE A 223 24.81 23.55 24.02
N SER A 224 25.14 22.46 23.31
CA SER A 224 25.46 21.17 23.95
C SER A 224 26.91 21.20 24.41
N VAL A 225 27.16 21.39 25.71
CA VAL A 225 28.53 21.31 26.26
C VAL A 225 28.90 19.84 26.48
N PRO A 226 29.89 19.28 25.76
CA PRO A 226 30.35 17.93 26.02
C PRO A 226 31.08 17.90 27.38
N GLN A 227 30.52 17.16 28.35
CA GLN A 227 31.22 16.91 29.60
C GLN A 227 32.38 15.94 29.34
N LYS A 228 33.63 16.38 29.56
CA LYS A 228 34.79 15.49 29.57
C LYS A 228 34.66 14.52 30.74
N ALA A 229 34.63 13.23 30.44
CA ALA A 229 34.78 12.18 31.44
C ALA A 229 36.20 12.26 32.05
N VAL A 230 36.27 12.34 33.38
CA VAL A 230 37.50 12.14 34.17
C VAL A 230 37.60 10.66 34.51
#